data_AF-A0AB39UQL6-F1
#
_entry.id   AF-A0AB39UQL6-F1
#
_cell.length_a   1.000
_cell.length_b   1.000
_cell.length_c   1.000
_cell.angle_alpha   90.00
_cell.angle_beta   90.00
_cell.angle_gamma   90.00
#
_symmetry.space_group_name_H-M   'P 1'
#
loop_
_entity.id
_entity.type
_entity.pdbx_description
1 polymer ?
#
loop_
_entity_poly.entity_id
_entity_poly.type
_entity_poly.pdbx_seq_one_letter_code
_entity_poly.pdbx_strand_id
1 'polypeptide(L)'
;MNTSGDPMQDITMYFALLLKIIAVALVLFIIGWVLASWNRAVNDGHIREGKLNAAFVDCQNYYDDMRRQVQSVLSVSKIEADRIVEACLKYSASKFKDGMNPQLYVEEVPEFSNLDFSTLNSVISQTSLAFRDAQSRLLHELGEFESWKSGSLFTRIFCSGFPTDGLIARVGAQRLVALAALEKMYGIVVLGETMTAYHSGLSTPLISDAMTHTLRG
;
A
#
# COMPACT_ATOMS: atom_id res chain seq x y z
N MET A 1 -73.99 -35.52 13.12
CA MET A 1 -72.74 -35.04 12.52
C MET A 1 -72.46 -33.66 13.11
N ASN A 2 -71.62 -33.59 14.12
CA ASN A 2 -71.12 -32.32 14.65
C ASN A 2 -69.68 -32.59 15.10
N THR A 3 -68.74 -32.33 14.21
CA THR A 3 -67.33 -32.17 14.58
C THR A 3 -67.18 -30.75 15.08
N SER A 4 -67.56 -30.50 16.33
CA SER A 4 -67.11 -29.30 17.04
C SER A 4 -65.61 -29.49 17.26
N GLY A 5 -64.81 -29.05 16.29
CA GLY A 5 -63.36 -28.94 16.45
C GLY A 5 -63.08 -28.10 17.68
N ASP A 6 -62.26 -28.63 18.59
CA ASP A 6 -61.96 -27.99 19.86
C ASP A 6 -61.18 -26.70 19.57
N PRO A 7 -61.71 -25.49 19.87
CA PRO A 7 -61.10 -24.22 19.47
C PRO A 7 -59.69 -24.04 20.04
N MET A 8 -59.34 -24.76 21.12
CA MET A 8 -57.98 -24.85 21.64
C MET A 8 -56.99 -25.51 20.66
N GLN A 9 -57.40 -26.55 19.94
CA GLN A 9 -56.53 -27.26 18.97
C GLN A 9 -56.19 -26.36 17.79
N ASP A 10 -57.16 -25.61 17.27
CA ASP A 10 -56.95 -24.66 16.18
C ASP A 10 -55.98 -23.54 16.59
N ILE A 11 -56.13 -22.98 17.79
CA ILE A 11 -55.24 -21.93 18.32
C ILE A 11 -53.79 -22.44 18.43
N THR A 12 -53.57 -23.64 18.98
CA THR A 12 -52.21 -24.22 19.08
C THR A 12 -51.57 -24.49 17.71
N MET A 13 -52.36 -24.88 16.71
CA MET A 13 -51.89 -25.07 15.33
C MET A 13 -51.43 -23.74 14.70
N TYR A 14 -52.19 -22.66 14.87
CA TYR A 14 -51.81 -21.33 14.35
C TYR A 14 -50.56 -20.79 15.04
N PHE A 15 -50.42 -20.95 16.36
CA PHE A 15 -49.20 -20.56 17.08
C PHE A 15 -47.96 -21.35 16.61
N ALA A 16 -48.10 -22.66 16.41
CA ALA A 16 -47.01 -23.49 15.89
C ALA A 16 -46.60 -23.11 14.46
N LEU A 17 -47.56 -22.75 13.60
CA LEU A 17 -47.30 -22.27 12.24
C LEU A 17 -46.58 -20.91 12.26
N LEU A 18 -47.03 -19.99 13.10
CA LEU A 18 -46.43 -18.65 13.24
C LEU A 18 -44.98 -18.73 13.73
N LEU A 19 -44.67 -19.62 14.68
CA LEU A 19 -43.30 -19.86 15.13
C LEU A 19 -42.40 -20.38 14.00
N LYS A 20 -42.90 -21.29 13.15
CA LYS A 20 -42.17 -21.77 11.98
C LYS A 20 -41.90 -20.66 10.97
N ILE A 21 -42.88 -19.80 10.71
CA ILE A 21 -42.72 -18.65 9.80
C ILE A 21 -41.66 -17.69 10.35
N ILE A 22 -41.71 -17.37 11.65
CA ILE A 22 -40.71 -16.52 12.30
C ILE A 22 -39.33 -17.16 12.21
N ALA A 23 -39.21 -18.46 12.48
CA ALA A 23 -37.94 -19.17 12.38
C ALA A 23 -37.36 -19.12 10.96
N VAL A 24 -38.19 -19.35 9.92
CA VAL A 24 -37.77 -19.25 8.52
C VAL A 24 -37.38 -17.82 8.16
N ALA A 25 -38.15 -16.81 8.57
CA ALA A 25 -37.84 -15.40 8.33
C ALA A 25 -36.52 -15.00 8.97
N LEU A 26 -36.24 -15.48 10.18
CA LEU A 26 -35.01 -15.19 10.91
C LEU A 26 -33.79 -15.86 10.25
N VAL A 27 -33.93 -17.09 9.75
CA VAL A 27 -32.89 -17.75 8.96
C VAL A 27 -32.61 -16.98 7.66
N LEU A 28 -33.65 -16.59 6.91
CA LEU A 28 -33.49 -15.81 5.67
C LEU A 28 -32.84 -14.45 5.94
N PHE A 29 -33.21 -13.80 7.05
CA PHE A 29 -32.59 -12.54 7.46
C PHE A 29 -31.09 -12.71 7.73
N ILE A 30 -30.70 -13.75 8.48
CA ILE A 30 -29.28 -14.05 8.75
C ILE A 30 -28.53 -14.33 7.44
N ILE A 31 -29.08 -15.14 6.54
CA ILE A 31 -28.47 -15.44 5.25
C ILE A 31 -28.27 -14.15 4.43
N GLY A 32 -29.31 -13.31 4.33
CA GLY A 32 -29.24 -12.03 3.64
C GLY A 32 -28.17 -11.10 4.23
N TRP A 33 -28.08 -11.04 5.56
CA TRP A 33 -27.08 -10.23 6.25
C TRP A 33 -25.65 -10.72 6.01
N VAL A 34 -25.42 -12.04 6.00
CA VAL A 34 -24.11 -12.65 5.71
C VAL A 34 -23.70 -12.37 4.26
N LEU A 35 -24.61 -12.56 3.29
CA LEU A 35 -24.34 -12.28 1.88
C LEU A 35 -24.03 -10.80 1.63
N ALA A 36 -24.79 -9.90 2.26
CA ALA A 36 -24.55 -8.46 2.15
C ALA A 36 -23.18 -8.07 2.74
N SER A 37 -22.82 -8.64 3.89
CA SER A 37 -21.52 -8.42 4.54
C SER A 37 -20.36 -8.97 3.72
N TRP A 38 -20.52 -10.15 3.12
CA TRP A 38 -19.54 -10.74 2.20
C TRP A 38 -19.32 -9.86 0.97
N ASN A 39 -20.39 -9.44 0.30
CA ASN A 39 -20.31 -8.61 -0.89
C ASN A 39 -19.63 -7.26 -0.60
N ARG A 40 -19.94 -6.64 0.54
CA ARG A 40 -19.27 -5.40 0.99
C ARG A 40 -17.77 -5.62 1.18
N ALA A 41 -17.39 -6.69 1.90
CA ALA A 41 -15.98 -6.97 2.17
C ALA A 41 -15.19 -7.21 0.88
N VAL A 42 -15.70 -8.03 -0.05
CA VAL A 42 -15.04 -8.30 -1.33
C VAL A 42 -14.93 -7.04 -2.19
N ASN A 43 -16.00 -6.26 -2.29
CA ASN A 43 -15.99 -5.01 -3.06
C ASN A 43 -14.99 -3.99 -2.49
N ASP A 44 -14.92 -3.85 -1.16
CA ASP A 44 -13.92 -3.00 -0.51
C ASP A 44 -12.49 -3.47 -0.82
N GLY A 45 -12.26 -4.79 -0.85
CA GLY A 45 -10.98 -5.37 -1.25
C GLY A 45 -10.57 -4.97 -2.67
N HIS A 46 -11.47 -5.12 -3.64
CA HIS A 46 -11.19 -4.74 -5.03
C HIS A 46 -10.95 -3.24 -5.21
N ILE A 47 -11.69 -2.39 -4.49
CA ILE A 47 -11.46 -0.93 -4.50
C ILE A 47 -10.03 -0.63 -4.02
N ARG A 48 -9.59 -1.26 -2.93
CA ARG A 48 -8.24 -1.06 -2.37
C ARG A 48 -7.14 -1.57 -3.30
N GLU A 49 -7.33 -2.72 -3.95
CA GLU A 49 -6.40 -3.20 -4.98
C GLU A 49 -6.30 -2.24 -6.17
N GLY A 50 -7.44 -1.66 -6.59
CA GLY A 50 -7.47 -0.62 -7.61
C GLY A 50 -6.67 0.61 -7.22
N LYS A 51 -6.81 1.08 -5.97
CA LYS A 51 -6.03 2.20 -5.44
C LYS A 51 -4.54 1.88 -5.35
N LEU A 52 -4.16 0.67 -4.90
CA LEU A 52 -2.78 0.22 -4.87
C LEU A 52 -2.14 0.19 -6.25
N ASN A 53 -2.84 -0.37 -7.25
CA ASN A 53 -2.40 -0.38 -8.63
C ASN A 53 -2.19 1.06 -9.16
N ALA A 54 -3.13 1.97 -8.89
CA ALA A 54 -3.02 3.37 -9.31
C ALA A 54 -1.83 4.06 -8.65
N ALA A 55 -1.68 3.95 -7.32
CA ALA A 55 -0.56 4.55 -6.59
C ALA A 55 0.80 3.99 -7.03
N PHE A 56 0.86 2.70 -7.35
CA PHE A 56 2.08 2.07 -7.88
C PHE A 56 2.43 2.59 -9.27
N VAL A 57 1.46 2.68 -10.17
CA VAL A 57 1.66 3.25 -11.52
C VAL A 57 2.10 4.70 -11.44
N ASP A 58 1.48 5.50 -10.58
CA ASP A 58 1.90 6.89 -10.33
C ASP A 58 3.37 6.95 -9.88
N CYS A 59 3.74 6.14 -8.89
CA CYS A 59 5.11 6.07 -8.38
C CYS A 59 6.12 5.66 -9.48
N GLN A 60 5.77 4.69 -10.31
CA GLN A 60 6.60 4.27 -11.45
C GLN A 60 6.73 5.36 -12.52
N ASN A 61 5.65 6.08 -12.83
CA ASN A 61 5.69 7.16 -13.81
C ASN A 61 6.64 8.27 -13.35
N TYR A 62 6.64 8.62 -12.06
CA TYR A 62 7.59 9.60 -11.51
C TYR A 62 9.04 9.11 -11.55
N TYR A 63 9.28 7.83 -11.24
CA TYR A 63 10.62 7.24 -11.37
C TYR A 63 11.12 7.26 -12.82
N ASP A 64 10.26 6.87 -13.76
CA ASP A 64 10.58 6.85 -15.19
C ASP A 64 10.82 8.27 -15.74
N ASP A 65 10.07 9.27 -15.26
CA ASP A 65 10.26 10.67 -15.65
C ASP A 65 11.60 11.20 -15.12
N MET A 66 11.89 10.99 -13.84
CA MET A 66 13.18 11.37 -13.24
C MET A 66 14.35 10.72 -13.99
N ARG A 67 14.25 9.43 -14.34
CA ARG A 67 15.24 8.75 -15.17
C ARG A 67 15.41 9.40 -16.54
N ARG A 68 14.32 9.71 -17.23
CA ARG A 68 14.39 10.36 -18.56
C ARG A 68 15.05 11.73 -18.48
N GLN A 69 14.75 12.50 -17.44
CA GLN A 69 15.38 13.80 -17.21
C GLN A 69 16.89 13.64 -16.95
N VAL A 70 17.30 12.72 -16.07
CA VAL A 70 18.72 12.40 -15.81
C VAL A 70 19.41 11.94 -17.10
N GLN A 71 18.79 11.07 -17.87
CA GLN A 71 19.30 10.59 -19.15
C GLN A 71 19.51 11.74 -20.15
N SER A 72 18.54 12.64 -20.25
CA SER A 72 18.60 13.78 -21.18
C SER A 72 19.64 14.81 -20.78
N VAL A 73 19.72 15.13 -19.49
CA VAL A 73 20.58 16.20 -18.98
C VAL A 73 22.04 15.78 -18.98
N LEU A 74 22.32 14.53 -18.60
CA LEU A 74 23.69 14.03 -18.47
C LEU A 74 24.15 13.29 -19.74
N SER A 75 23.26 13.13 -20.73
CA SER A 75 23.54 12.40 -21.98
C SER A 75 24.09 10.99 -21.76
N VAL A 76 23.62 10.32 -20.70
CA VAL A 76 24.07 8.97 -20.30
C VAL A 76 23.15 7.89 -20.89
N SER A 77 23.61 6.64 -20.87
CA SER A 77 22.76 5.50 -21.23
C SER A 77 21.62 5.32 -20.22
N LYS A 78 20.58 4.57 -20.62
CA LYS A 78 19.44 4.27 -19.73
C LYS A 78 19.87 3.56 -18.43
N ILE A 79 20.82 2.63 -18.54
CA ILE A 79 21.31 1.84 -17.40
C ILE A 79 22.10 2.73 -16.44
N GLU A 80 22.92 3.63 -16.96
CA GLU A 80 23.63 4.62 -16.14
C GLU A 80 22.67 5.59 -15.47
N ALA A 81 21.63 6.06 -16.18
CA ALA A 81 20.59 6.91 -15.60
C ALA A 81 19.83 6.20 -14.46
N ASP A 82 19.48 4.92 -14.61
CA ASP A 82 18.86 4.12 -13.54
C ASP A 82 19.77 4.06 -12.30
N ARG A 83 21.07 3.79 -12.48
CA ARG A 83 22.05 3.71 -11.37
C ARG A 83 22.25 5.05 -10.67
N ILE A 84 22.33 6.14 -11.44
CA ILE A 84 22.43 7.51 -10.91
C ILE A 84 21.20 7.84 -10.07
N VAL A 85 20.01 7.64 -10.62
CA VAL A 85 18.76 7.90 -9.92
C VAL A 85 18.65 7.08 -8.63
N GLU A 86 18.98 5.79 -8.68
CA GLU A 86 18.93 4.91 -7.49
C GLU A 86 19.90 5.37 -6.40
N ALA A 87 21.14 5.69 -6.75
CA ALA A 87 22.13 6.23 -5.82
C ALA A 87 21.67 7.55 -5.22
N CYS A 88 21.12 8.43 -6.05
CA CYS A 88 20.60 9.71 -5.63
C CYS A 88 19.43 9.59 -4.65
N LEU A 89 18.50 8.67 -4.90
CA LEU A 89 17.37 8.41 -4.00
C LEU A 89 17.85 7.83 -2.67
N LYS A 90 18.76 6.86 -2.67
CA LYS A 90 19.38 6.30 -1.45
C LYS A 90 20.06 7.38 -0.62
N TYR A 91 20.83 8.23 -1.29
CA TYR A 91 21.54 9.32 -0.66
C TYR A 91 20.58 10.34 -0.04
N SER A 92 19.55 10.75 -0.80
CA SER A 92 18.53 11.69 -0.32
C SER A 92 17.83 11.16 0.95
N ALA A 93 17.40 9.89 0.95
CA ALA A 93 16.73 9.24 2.08
C ALA A 93 17.57 9.26 3.36
N SER A 94 18.91 9.17 3.26
CA SER A 94 19.81 9.12 4.40
C SER A 94 20.18 10.49 5.00
N LYS A 95 20.05 11.60 4.26
CA LYS A 95 20.70 12.89 4.62
C LYS A 95 19.89 14.15 4.25
N PHE A 96 18.56 14.06 4.16
CA PHE A 96 17.65 15.15 3.73
C PHE A 96 17.69 16.49 4.53
N LYS A 97 18.57 16.66 5.53
CA LYS A 97 18.67 17.91 6.31
C LYS A 97 19.47 19.02 5.62
N ASP A 98 20.45 18.70 4.76
CA ASP A 98 21.42 19.71 4.28
C ASP A 98 21.57 19.80 2.74
N GLY A 99 20.66 19.19 1.98
CA GLY A 99 20.79 19.09 0.53
C GLY A 99 21.86 18.07 0.10
N MET A 100 21.91 17.78 -1.19
CA MET A 100 22.82 16.77 -1.72
C MET A 100 24.26 17.29 -1.68
N ASN A 101 25.12 16.75 -0.81
CA ASN A 101 26.56 17.06 -0.82
C ASN A 101 27.24 16.26 -1.95
N PRO A 102 27.79 16.92 -2.99
CA PRO A 102 28.42 16.24 -4.13
C PRO A 102 29.55 15.30 -3.72
N GLN A 103 30.32 15.64 -2.68
CA GLN A 103 31.50 14.89 -2.26
C GLN A 103 31.14 13.51 -1.68
N LEU A 104 30.03 13.41 -0.97
CA LEU A 104 29.56 12.15 -0.38
C LEU A 104 28.89 11.24 -1.44
N TYR A 105 28.31 11.82 -2.50
CA TYR A 105 27.82 11.03 -3.64
C TYR A 105 28.96 10.42 -4.45
N VAL A 106 30.06 11.16 -4.66
CA VAL A 106 31.25 10.65 -5.36
C VAL A 106 31.92 9.50 -4.59
N GLU A 107 31.82 9.49 -3.26
CA GLU A 107 32.30 8.37 -2.44
C GLU A 107 31.45 7.10 -2.61
N GLU A 108 30.13 7.25 -2.73
CA GLU A 108 29.20 6.13 -2.88
C GLU A 108 29.15 5.59 -4.33
N VAL A 109 29.34 6.47 -5.32
CA VAL A 109 29.38 6.10 -6.73
C VAL A 109 30.53 6.80 -7.47
N PRO A 110 31.77 6.29 -7.33
CA PRO A 110 32.99 6.93 -7.85
C PRO A 110 33.03 7.03 -9.38
N GLU A 111 32.36 6.11 -10.06
CA GLU A 111 32.21 6.07 -11.52
C GLU A 111 31.51 7.32 -12.10
N PHE A 112 30.90 8.14 -11.25
CA PHE A 112 30.14 9.33 -11.60
C PHE A 112 30.82 10.64 -11.16
N SER A 113 32.11 10.61 -10.80
CA SER A 113 32.89 11.78 -10.35
C SER A 113 32.95 12.94 -11.34
N ASN A 114 32.77 12.67 -12.63
CA ASN A 114 32.87 13.66 -13.70
C ASN A 114 31.51 14.26 -14.13
N LEU A 115 30.42 13.88 -13.46
CA LEU A 115 29.09 14.40 -13.78
C LEU A 115 28.90 15.82 -13.27
N ASP A 116 28.12 16.61 -14.01
CA ASP A 116 27.71 17.94 -13.56
C ASP A 116 26.70 17.84 -12.41
N PHE A 117 27.25 17.83 -11.21
CA PHE A 117 26.53 17.73 -9.95
C PHE A 117 25.51 18.84 -9.74
N SER A 118 25.75 20.04 -10.25
CA SER A 118 24.83 21.16 -10.06
C SER A 118 23.52 20.92 -10.82
N THR A 119 23.64 20.42 -12.06
CA THR A 119 22.50 20.13 -12.91
C THR A 119 21.79 18.85 -12.47
N LEU A 120 22.53 17.82 -12.04
CA LEU A 120 21.97 16.62 -11.42
C LEU A 120 21.15 16.94 -10.16
N ASN A 121 21.70 17.75 -9.26
CA ASN A 121 21.00 18.16 -8.03
C ASN A 121 19.75 19.00 -8.32
N SER A 122 19.78 19.85 -9.35
CA SER A 122 18.60 20.62 -9.78
C SER A 122 17.46 19.72 -10.28
N VAL A 123 17.77 18.73 -11.13
CA VAL A 123 16.80 17.76 -11.66
C VAL A 123 16.20 16.90 -10.54
N ILE A 124 17.05 16.38 -9.65
CA ILE A 124 16.58 15.52 -8.55
C ILE A 124 15.82 16.33 -7.51
N SER A 125 16.25 17.53 -7.16
CA SER A 125 15.51 18.37 -6.22
C SER A 125 14.09 18.66 -6.72
N GLN A 126 13.93 18.94 -8.03
CA GLN A 126 12.62 19.19 -8.64
C GLN A 126 11.72 17.95 -8.69
N THR A 127 12.29 16.76 -8.92
CA THR A 127 11.53 15.51 -9.11
C THR A 127 11.36 14.69 -7.84
N SER A 128 12.27 14.83 -6.88
CA SER A 128 12.29 14.06 -5.62
C SER A 128 11.10 14.35 -4.72
N LEU A 129 10.62 15.60 -4.68
CA LEU A 129 9.43 15.95 -3.89
C LEU A 129 8.18 15.22 -4.42
N ALA A 130 7.96 15.28 -5.73
CA ALA A 130 6.82 14.60 -6.36
C ALA A 130 6.92 13.07 -6.24
N PHE A 131 8.12 12.52 -6.42
CA PHE A 131 8.38 11.10 -6.23
C PHE A 131 8.15 10.65 -4.78
N ARG A 132 8.60 11.43 -3.79
CA ARG A 132 8.37 11.18 -2.37
C ARG A 132 6.88 11.21 -2.03
N ASP A 133 6.15 12.19 -2.55
CA ASP A 133 4.70 12.29 -2.30
C ASP A 133 3.95 11.10 -2.91
N ALA A 134 4.37 10.63 -4.10
CA ALA A 134 3.87 9.40 -4.70
C ALA A 134 4.22 8.13 -3.89
N GLN A 135 5.45 8.03 -3.37
CA GLN A 135 5.85 6.94 -2.46
C GLN A 135 5.06 6.96 -1.15
N SER A 136 4.84 8.14 -0.57
CA SER A 136 4.04 8.33 0.64
C SER A 136 2.58 7.89 0.44
N ARG A 137 2.00 8.23 -0.72
CA ARG A 137 0.67 7.76 -1.11
C ARG A 137 0.64 6.24 -1.27
N LEU A 138 1.62 5.63 -1.93
CA LEU A 138 1.71 4.18 -2.06
C LEU A 138 1.84 3.49 -0.68
N LEU A 139 2.65 4.04 0.22
CA LEU A 139 2.78 3.56 1.59
C LEU A 139 1.45 3.61 2.35
N HIS A 140 0.74 4.73 2.21
CA HIS A 140 -0.56 4.92 2.84
C HIS A 140 -1.58 3.89 2.36
N GLU A 141 -1.67 3.66 1.05
CA GLU A 141 -2.58 2.66 0.47
C GLU A 141 -2.20 1.23 0.87
N LEU A 142 -0.90 0.91 1.00
CA LEU A 142 -0.43 -0.37 1.54
C LEU A 142 -0.87 -0.56 3.00
N GLY A 143 -0.70 0.47 3.84
CA GLY A 143 -1.15 0.44 5.24
C GLY A 143 -2.67 0.32 5.38
N GLU A 144 -3.41 1.01 4.52
CA GLU A 144 -4.87 0.88 4.44
C GLU A 144 -5.30 -0.54 4.04
N PHE A 145 -4.63 -1.15 3.06
CA PHE A 145 -4.90 -2.51 2.61
C PHE A 145 -4.60 -3.55 3.71
N GLU A 146 -3.47 -3.44 4.40
CA GLU A 146 -3.14 -4.32 5.53
C GLU A 146 -4.08 -4.13 6.71
N SER A 147 -4.44 -2.90 7.05
CA SER A 147 -5.38 -2.59 8.12
C SER A 147 -6.77 -3.16 7.83
N TRP A 148 -7.21 -3.09 6.57
CA TRP A 148 -8.45 -3.73 6.15
C TRP A 148 -8.37 -5.26 6.25
N LYS A 149 -7.31 -5.88 5.72
CA LYS A 149 -7.12 -7.34 5.73
C LYS A 149 -7.01 -7.89 7.16
N SER A 150 -6.35 -7.16 8.05
CA SER A 150 -6.20 -7.51 9.47
C SER A 150 -7.37 -7.06 10.34
N GLY A 151 -8.34 -6.33 9.81
CA GLY A 151 -9.46 -5.75 10.55
C GLY A 151 -10.49 -6.78 11.04
N SER A 152 -11.74 -6.63 10.58
CA SER A 152 -12.86 -7.38 11.14
C SER A 152 -12.75 -8.90 10.93
N LEU A 153 -13.34 -9.68 11.85
CA LEU A 153 -13.44 -11.14 11.71
C LEU A 153 -14.07 -11.55 10.36
N PHE A 154 -15.06 -10.78 9.89
CA PHE A 154 -15.69 -10.99 8.59
C PHE A 154 -14.69 -10.83 7.44
N THR A 155 -13.90 -9.75 7.45
CA THR A 155 -12.85 -9.56 6.43
C THR A 155 -11.85 -10.70 6.45
N ARG A 156 -11.42 -11.16 7.63
CA ARG A 156 -10.47 -12.28 7.75
C ARG A 156 -11.03 -13.61 7.22
N ILE A 157 -12.32 -13.90 7.46
CA ILE A 157 -12.96 -15.14 7.02
C ILE A 157 -13.25 -15.12 5.51
N PHE A 158 -13.80 -14.00 5.01
CA PHE A 158 -14.32 -13.93 3.64
C PHE A 158 -13.31 -13.39 2.62
N CYS A 159 -12.23 -12.75 3.07
CA CYS A 159 -11.22 -12.14 2.19
C CYS A 159 -9.84 -12.81 2.30
N SER A 160 -9.78 -14.08 2.70
CA SER A 160 -8.55 -14.86 2.75
C SER A 160 -7.86 -15.00 1.38
N GLY A 161 -8.60 -14.84 0.28
CA GLY A 161 -8.10 -14.84 -1.10
C GLY A 161 -7.48 -13.51 -1.59
N PHE A 162 -7.37 -12.49 -0.75
CA PHE A 162 -6.72 -11.23 -1.09
C PHE A 162 -5.23 -11.21 -0.66
N PRO A 163 -4.30 -10.65 -1.46
CA PRO A 163 -4.53 -10.00 -2.75
C PRO A 163 -4.89 -11.00 -3.87
N THR A 164 -5.78 -10.59 -4.75
CA THR A 164 -6.26 -11.32 -5.92
C THR A 164 -5.33 -11.09 -7.12
N ASP A 165 -5.54 -11.86 -8.19
CA ASP A 165 -4.84 -11.66 -9.48
C ASP A 165 -5.16 -10.30 -10.15
N GLY A 166 -6.13 -9.56 -9.60
CA GLY A 166 -6.44 -8.18 -9.98
C GLY A 166 -5.41 -7.16 -9.51
N LEU A 167 -4.65 -7.47 -8.45
CA LEU A 167 -3.49 -6.66 -8.04
C LEU A 167 -2.33 -6.96 -8.99
N ILE A 168 -1.85 -5.95 -9.72
CA ILE A 168 -0.87 -6.11 -10.79
C ILE A 168 0.23 -5.07 -10.65
N ALA A 169 1.47 -5.54 -10.52
CA ALA A 169 2.66 -4.70 -10.62
C ALA A 169 3.35 -5.01 -11.95
N ARG A 170 3.50 -4.01 -12.82
CA ARG A 170 4.27 -4.14 -14.07
C ARG A 170 5.64 -3.55 -13.86
N VAL A 171 6.71 -4.29 -14.14
CA VAL A 171 8.08 -3.78 -14.05
C VAL A 171 8.77 -4.10 -15.36
N GLY A 172 8.95 -3.09 -16.20
CA GLY A 172 9.38 -3.28 -17.59
C GLY A 172 8.42 -4.22 -18.34
N ALA A 173 8.95 -5.34 -18.84
CA ALA A 173 8.16 -6.35 -19.55
C ALA A 173 7.48 -7.39 -18.63
N GLN A 174 7.83 -7.42 -17.34
CA GLN A 174 7.30 -8.41 -16.41
C GLN A 174 5.98 -7.95 -15.80
N ARG A 175 4.99 -8.83 -15.80
CA ARG A 175 3.70 -8.64 -15.12
C ARG A 175 3.66 -9.55 -13.89
N LEU A 176 3.77 -8.95 -12.71
CA LEU A 176 3.59 -9.62 -11.42
C LEU A 176 2.13 -9.46 -10.99
N VAL A 177 1.59 -10.47 -10.32
CA VAL A 177 0.19 -10.51 -9.88
C VAL A 177 0.08 -10.90 -8.40
N ALA A 178 -1.04 -10.55 -7.77
CA ALA A 178 -1.39 -10.96 -6.41
C ALA A 178 -0.25 -10.67 -5.40
N LEU A 179 0.19 -11.68 -4.65
CA LEU A 179 1.21 -11.52 -3.61
C LEU A 179 2.54 -10.99 -4.17
N ALA A 180 2.97 -11.47 -5.34
CA ALA A 180 4.21 -11.01 -5.96
C ALA A 180 4.13 -9.53 -6.38
N ALA A 181 2.94 -9.06 -6.77
CA ALA A 181 2.72 -7.63 -7.03
C ALA A 181 2.81 -6.81 -5.73
N LEU A 182 2.19 -7.30 -4.66
CA LEU A 182 2.20 -6.65 -3.35
C LEU A 182 3.63 -6.55 -2.77
N GLU A 183 4.39 -7.65 -2.79
CA GLU A 183 5.79 -7.67 -2.37
C GLU A 183 6.65 -6.69 -3.17
N LYS A 184 6.38 -6.57 -4.46
CA LYS A 184 7.09 -5.59 -5.29
C LYS A 184 6.73 -4.15 -4.93
N MET A 185 5.47 -3.87 -4.61
CA MET A 185 5.03 -2.56 -4.12
C MET A 185 5.74 -2.19 -2.81
N TYR A 186 5.85 -3.12 -1.86
CA TYR A 186 6.65 -2.93 -0.64
C TYR A 186 8.11 -2.60 -0.95
N GLY A 187 8.72 -3.33 -1.90
CA GLY A 187 10.11 -3.10 -2.28
C GLY A 187 10.39 -1.71 -2.87
N ILE A 188 9.39 -1.00 -3.43
CA ILE A 188 9.57 0.36 -3.96
C ILE A 188 9.52 1.42 -2.85
N VAL A 189 8.73 1.16 -1.80
CA VAL A 189 8.52 2.12 -0.71
C VAL A 189 9.59 1.99 0.37
N VAL A 190 10.18 0.81 0.52
CA VAL A 190 11.17 0.53 1.57
C VAL A 190 12.58 0.87 1.07
N LEU A 191 13.01 2.11 1.31
CA LEU A 191 14.43 2.47 1.35
C LEU A 191 14.91 2.33 2.80
N GLY A 192 15.52 1.19 3.13
CA GLY A 192 16.35 0.95 4.32
C GLY A 192 15.64 1.04 5.69
N GLU A 193 15.33 2.24 6.17
CA GLU A 193 14.91 2.50 7.56
C GLU A 193 13.38 2.53 7.75
N THR A 194 12.62 2.68 6.67
CA THR A 194 11.14 2.84 6.74
C THR A 194 10.42 1.54 7.08
N MET A 195 10.98 0.37 6.75
CA MET A 195 10.35 -0.93 7.04
C MET A 195 10.24 -1.18 8.55
N THR A 196 11.28 -0.81 9.29
CA THR A 196 11.35 -1.02 10.74
C THR A 196 10.36 -0.11 11.45
N ALA A 197 10.22 1.15 11.03
CA ALA A 197 9.21 2.08 11.54
C ALA A 197 7.78 1.64 11.18
N TYR A 198 7.58 1.11 9.97
CA TYR A 198 6.30 0.64 9.47
C TYR A 198 5.80 -0.63 10.20
N HIS A 199 6.66 -1.63 10.39
CA HIS A 199 6.27 -2.86 11.09
C HIS A 199 6.22 -2.74 12.62
N SER A 200 6.96 -1.80 13.22
CA SER A 200 6.99 -1.65 14.69
C SER A 200 5.97 -0.66 15.24
N GLY A 201 5.35 0.18 14.40
CA GLY A 201 4.51 1.30 14.85
C GLY A 201 5.27 2.36 15.66
N LEU A 202 6.59 2.20 15.82
CA LEU A 202 7.46 3.16 16.46
C LEU A 202 7.98 4.09 15.36
N SER A 203 7.37 5.27 15.26
CA SER A 203 8.08 6.41 14.72
C SER A 203 9.20 6.72 15.71
N THR A 204 10.37 6.11 15.56
CA THR A 204 11.56 6.65 16.23
C THR A 204 11.70 8.08 15.70
N PRO A 205 11.54 9.11 16.54
CA PRO A 205 11.73 10.47 16.05
C PRO A 205 13.15 10.56 15.50
N LEU A 206 13.31 11.15 14.31
CA LEU A 206 14.60 11.50 13.69
C LEU A 206 15.42 12.53 14.50
N ILE A 207 15.16 12.63 15.82
CA ILE A 207 15.83 13.47 16.78
C ILE A 207 15.93 12.67 18.09
N SER A 208 16.88 11.75 18.17
CA SER A 208 17.39 11.28 19.47
C SER A 208 18.92 11.28 19.54
N ASP A 209 19.63 11.23 18.39
CA ASP A 209 21.11 11.26 18.40
C ASP A 209 21.73 12.60 18.01
N ALA A 210 20.92 13.61 17.64
CA ALA A 210 21.43 14.97 17.38
C ALA A 210 21.39 15.90 18.61
N MET A 211 20.94 15.42 19.78
CA MET A 211 20.83 16.24 21.01
C MET A 211 21.62 15.68 22.21
N THR A 212 22.53 14.74 22.02
CA THR A 212 23.44 14.26 23.09
C THR A 212 24.86 14.81 22.99
N HIS A 213 25.20 15.58 21.94
CA HIS A 213 26.55 16.16 21.78
C HIS A 213 26.67 17.68 21.96
N THR A 214 25.61 18.39 22.34
CA THR A 214 25.67 19.85 22.63
C THR A 214 25.43 20.22 24.10
N LEU A 215 25.46 19.25 25.03
CA LEU A 215 25.34 19.53 26.48
C LEU A 215 26.35 18.77 27.36
N ARG A 216 27.58 18.56 26.88
CA ARG A 216 28.73 18.25 27.75
C ARG A 216 30.03 18.79 27.15
N GLY A 217 30.58 19.84 27.78
CA GLY A 217 31.97 20.29 27.63
C GLY A 217 32.13 21.52 26.77
#